data_AF-A0A8J6KY30-F1
#
_entry.id   AF-A0A8J6KY30-F1
#
_cell.length_a   1.000
_cell.length_b   1.000
_cell.length_c   1.000
_cell.angle_alpha   90.00
_cell.angle_beta   90.00
_cell.angle_gamma   90.00
#
_symmetry.space_group_name_H-M   'P 1'
#
loop_
_entity.id
_entity.type
_entity.pdbx_description
1 polymer ?
#
loop_
_entity_poly.entity_id
_entity_poly.type
_entity_poly.pdbx_seq_one_letter_code
_entity_poly.pdbx_strand_id
1 'polypeptide(L)'
;MYYVNDGVYGSFNCILYDHAHVKALLPKRPKPDEKYYPSSIWGPMCDGLDRIVEHCNLPEMHVGDWMLFENTGAYTVAAVSTFNGFQRPSIYYVMSRPMWQLMKQIQSHGFPPEVEEQDVDTLPMSCAQECGMDRHQAACASTSINV
;
A
#
# COMPACT_ATOMS: atom_id res chain seq x y z
N MET A 1 -13.01 10.80 12.96
CA MET A 1 -11.89 9.94 13.44
C MET A 1 -12.24 8.52 13.09
N TYR A 2 -11.31 7.76 12.53
CA TYR A 2 -11.52 6.36 12.14
C TYR A 2 -10.44 5.47 12.76
N TYR A 3 -10.84 4.31 13.26
CA TYR A 3 -9.94 3.31 13.84
C TYR A 3 -9.90 2.09 12.92
N VAL A 4 -8.70 1.64 12.58
CA VAL A 4 -8.45 0.45 11.75
C VAL A 4 -7.75 -0.64 12.57
N ASN A 5 -7.69 -1.86 12.03
CA ASN A 5 -7.22 -3.06 12.73
C ASN A 5 -5.71 -3.33 12.62
N ASP A 6 -4.94 -2.37 12.12
CA ASP A 6 -3.47 -2.38 12.06
C ASP A 6 -2.96 -0.96 12.36
N GLY A 7 -1.74 -0.82 12.87
CA GLY A 7 -1.24 0.44 13.45
C GLY A 7 0.27 0.59 13.40
N VAL A 8 0.81 1.59 14.10
CA VAL A 8 2.25 1.92 14.12
C VAL A 8 3.10 0.86 14.80
N TYR A 9 2.49 0.01 15.64
CA TYR A 9 3.12 -1.18 16.23
C TYR A 9 3.09 -2.41 15.29
N GLY A 10 2.27 -2.30 14.24
CA GLY A 10 2.06 -3.28 13.19
C GLY A 10 2.68 -2.82 11.87
N SER A 11 1.94 -2.92 10.76
CA SER A 11 2.51 -2.66 9.43
C SER A 11 2.92 -1.21 9.21
N PHE A 12 2.39 -0.27 10.01
CA PHE A 12 2.69 1.16 9.90
C PHE A 12 3.89 1.60 10.76
N ASN A 13 4.68 0.65 11.28
CA ASN A 13 5.94 0.97 11.96
C ASN A 13 6.92 1.75 11.06
N CYS A 14 6.80 1.62 9.74
CA CYS A 14 7.54 2.40 8.75
C CYS A 14 7.35 3.91 8.90
N ILE A 15 6.24 4.39 9.47
CA ILE A 15 6.04 5.82 9.77
C ILE A 15 7.08 6.30 10.79
N LEU A 16 7.38 5.46 11.79
CA LEU A 16 8.30 5.80 12.88
C LEU A 16 9.75 5.51 12.51
N TYR A 17 10.03 4.36 11.90
CA TYR A 17 11.39 3.87 11.68
C TYR A 17 11.95 4.16 10.29
N ASP A 18 11.09 4.31 9.28
CA ASP A 18 11.48 4.54 7.87
C ASP A 18 11.02 5.91 7.36
N HIS A 19 10.40 6.73 8.23
CA HIS A 19 9.85 8.04 7.90
C HIS A 19 8.87 8.01 6.73
N ALA A 20 8.15 6.90 6.55
CA ALA A 20 7.24 6.70 5.44
C ALA A 20 6.03 7.64 5.51
N HIS A 21 5.66 8.20 4.36
CA HIS A 21 4.41 8.94 4.18
C HIS A 21 3.36 8.06 3.53
N VAL A 22 2.39 7.60 4.33
CA VAL A 22 1.31 6.74 3.84
C VAL A 22 0.10 7.55 3.38
N LYS A 23 -0.60 7.05 2.36
CA LYS A 23 -1.84 7.66 1.84
C LYS A 23 -2.97 6.65 1.89
N ALA A 24 -4.04 7.03 2.59
CA ALA A 24 -5.29 6.30 2.60
C ALA A 24 -5.99 6.39 1.24
N LEU A 25 -6.33 5.25 0.66
CA LEU A 25 -7.13 5.12 -0.56
C LEU A 25 -8.43 4.38 -0.25
N LEU A 26 -9.47 4.68 -1.02
CA LEU A 26 -10.77 4.01 -0.90
C LEU A 26 -10.94 3.01 -2.04
N PRO A 27 -11.35 1.76 -1.76
CA PRO A 27 -11.63 0.78 -2.80
C PRO A 27 -12.78 1.22 -3.73
N LYS A 28 -13.76 1.93 -3.16
CA LYS A 28 -14.90 2.45 -3.92
C LYS A 28 -14.54 3.82 -4.49
N ARG A 29 -14.88 4.03 -5.76
CA ARG A 29 -14.82 5.36 -6.35
C ARG A 29 -15.78 6.30 -5.63
N PRO A 30 -15.29 7.45 -5.14
CA PRO A 30 -16.17 8.43 -4.53
C PRO A 30 -17.18 8.94 -5.56
N LYS A 31 -18.39 9.27 -5.11
CA LYS A 31 -19.39 9.89 -5.97
C LYS A 31 -18.94 11.32 -6.33
N PRO A 32 -19.26 11.85 -7.51
CA PRO A 32 -18.83 13.20 -7.93
C PRO A 32 -19.19 14.30 -6.93
N ASP A 33 -20.35 14.15 -6.26
CA ASP A 33 -20.90 15.13 -5.32
C ASP A 33 -20.68 14.73 -3.85
N GLU A 34 -19.80 13.77 -3.58
CA GLU A 34 -19.59 13.26 -2.24
C GLU A 34 -18.85 14.29 -1.38
N LYS A 35 -19.40 14.56 -0.20
CA LYS A 35 -18.82 15.53 0.73
C LYS A 35 -17.64 14.92 1.47
N TYR A 36 -16.53 15.65 1.53
CA TYR A 36 -15.34 15.28 2.27
C TYR A 36 -15.28 16.00 3.62
N TYR A 37 -14.70 15.33 4.61
CA TYR A 37 -14.58 15.79 5.98
C TYR A 37 -13.14 15.67 6.47
N PRO A 38 -12.63 16.67 7.21
CA PRO A 38 -11.37 16.55 7.93
C PRO A 38 -11.40 15.34 8.86
N SER A 39 -10.44 14.45 8.68
CA SER A 39 -10.41 13.12 9.27
C SER A 39 -9.01 12.76 9.74
N SER A 40 -8.95 11.87 10.73
CA SER A 40 -7.72 11.25 11.25
C SER A 40 -7.93 9.74 11.35
N ILE A 41 -6.84 8.99 11.14
CA ILE A 41 -6.83 7.53 11.08
C ILE A 41 -5.91 7.00 12.17
N TRP A 42 -6.41 6.04 12.94
CA TRP A 42 -5.78 5.51 14.15
C TRP A 42 -5.67 3.99 14.06
N GLY A 43 -4.60 3.45 14.64
CA GLY A 43 -4.45 2.02 14.82
C GLY A 43 -5.28 1.50 16.00
N PRO A 44 -5.22 0.18 16.26
CA PRO A 44 -6.07 -0.49 17.22
C PRO A 44 -5.55 -0.42 18.67
N MET A 45 -4.36 0.14 18.89
CA MET A 45 -3.73 0.13 20.21
C MET A 45 -4.34 1.19 21.12
N CYS A 46 -4.40 0.89 22.41
CA CYS A 46 -4.79 1.85 23.45
C CYS A 46 -3.66 2.85 23.77
N ASP A 47 -2.97 3.33 22.73
CA ASP A 47 -1.90 4.32 22.81
C ASP A 47 -2.26 5.53 21.95
N GLY A 48 -2.20 6.73 22.52
CA GLY A 48 -2.46 7.99 21.81
C GLY A 48 -1.42 8.30 20.71
N LEU A 49 -0.31 7.57 20.66
CA LEU A 49 0.68 7.63 19.59
C LEU A 49 0.40 6.65 18.44
N ASP A 50 -0.55 5.73 18.58
CA ASP A 50 -0.96 4.81 17.50
C ASP A 50 -1.85 5.50 16.47
N ARG A 51 -1.26 6.51 15.81
CA ARG A 51 -1.92 7.38 14.84
C ARG A 51 -1.22 7.23 13.49
N ILE A 52 -1.96 6.76 12.50
CA ILE A 52 -1.44 6.50 11.14
C ILE A 52 -1.47 7.78 10.30
N VAL A 53 -2.59 8.51 10.34
CA VAL A 53 -2.76 9.77 9.59
C VAL A 53 -3.35 10.80 10.51
N GLU A 54 -2.62 11.90 10.71
CA GLU A 54 -3.09 12.99 11.56
C GLU A 54 -4.20 13.81 10.90
N HIS A 55 -4.02 14.18 9.63
CA HIS A 55 -4.97 14.99 8.86
C HIS A 55 -5.11 14.46 7.44
N CYS A 56 -6.33 14.13 7.05
CA CYS A 56 -6.72 13.84 5.67
C CYS A 56 -8.16 14.26 5.43
N ASN A 57 -8.55 14.40 4.16
CA ASN A 57 -9.94 14.58 3.79
C ASN A 57 -10.48 13.27 3.24
N LEU A 58 -11.53 12.74 3.86
CA LEU A 58 -12.21 11.52 3.44
C LEU A 58 -13.71 11.78 3.36
N PRO A 59 -14.45 11.09 2.47
CA PRO A 59 -15.89 10.99 2.60
C PRO A 59 -16.28 10.30 3.91
N GLU A 60 -17.57 10.35 4.24
CA GLU A 60 -18.09 9.64 5.41
C GLU A 60 -17.93 8.13 5.22
N MET A 61 -17.22 7.49 6.15
CA MET A 61 -17.04 6.03 6.15
C MET A 61 -17.76 5.39 7.34
N HIS A 62 -18.10 4.11 7.18
CA HIS A 62 -18.80 3.34 8.19
C HIS A 62 -17.94 2.19 8.72
N VAL A 63 -18.28 1.69 9.91
CA VAL A 63 -17.65 0.49 10.47
C VAL A 63 -17.85 -0.68 9.49
N GLY A 64 -16.74 -1.33 9.14
CA GLY A 64 -16.72 -2.43 8.17
C GLY A 64 -16.35 -2.00 6.75
N ASP A 65 -16.26 -0.70 6.45
CA ASP A 65 -15.64 -0.23 5.21
C ASP A 65 -14.12 -0.47 5.23
N TRP A 66 -13.56 -0.64 4.03
CA TRP A 66 -12.14 -0.93 3.84
C TRP A 66 -11.38 0.32 3.41
N MET A 67 -10.14 0.41 3.88
CA MET A 67 -9.17 1.41 3.45
C MET A 67 -7.95 0.69 2.90
N LEU A 68 -7.42 1.19 1.78
CA LEU A 68 -6.26 0.63 1.09
C LEU A 68 -5.06 1.53 1.33
N PHE A 69 -3.89 0.91 1.51
CA PHE A 69 -2.61 1.59 1.59
C PHE A 69 -1.68 0.91 0.58
N GLU A 70 -1.36 1.61 -0.49
CA GLU A 70 -0.44 1.13 -1.52
C GLU A 70 1.02 1.36 -1.10
N ASN A 71 1.95 0.73 -1.81
CA ASN A 71 3.40 0.87 -1.61
C ASN A 71 3.90 0.45 -0.21
N THR A 72 3.17 -0.42 0.50
CA THR A 72 3.49 -0.90 1.86
C THR A 72 4.37 -2.16 1.88
N GLY A 73 5.28 -2.33 0.91
CA GLY A 73 6.10 -3.54 0.78
C GLY A 73 7.44 -3.51 1.53
N ALA A 74 8.05 -2.33 1.67
CA ALA A 74 9.36 -2.16 2.31
C ALA A 74 9.20 -1.68 3.75
N TYR A 75 10.02 -2.24 4.66
CA TYR A 75 10.09 -1.85 6.08
C TYR A 75 8.74 -1.84 6.83
N THR A 76 7.78 -2.64 6.38
CA THR A 76 6.46 -2.82 7.02
C THR A 76 6.43 -4.11 7.82
N VAL A 77 6.00 -5.22 7.20
CA VAL A 77 5.83 -6.54 7.83
C VAL A 77 7.12 -7.08 8.45
N ALA A 78 8.28 -6.61 7.98
CA ALA A 78 9.60 -7.00 8.47
C ALA A 78 9.85 -6.66 9.95
N ALA A 79 9.24 -5.58 10.46
CA ALA A 79 9.47 -5.06 11.81
C ALA A 79 8.20 -5.08 12.69
N VAL A 80 7.19 -5.88 12.31
CA VAL A 80 5.92 -5.96 13.04
C VAL A 80 6.07 -6.67 14.39
N SER A 81 5.56 -6.05 15.44
CA SER A 81 5.34 -6.68 16.74
C SER A 81 3.91 -7.22 16.86
N THR A 82 3.69 -8.23 17.71
CA THR A 82 2.34 -8.68 18.10
C THR A 82 1.96 -8.12 19.48
N PHE A 83 2.38 -6.89 19.76
CA PHE A 83 2.08 -6.20 21.01
C PHE A 83 0.55 -6.10 21.21
N ASN A 84 0.07 -6.21 22.45
CA ASN A 84 -1.37 -6.32 22.80
C ASN A 84 -2.17 -7.45 22.11
N GLY A 85 -1.49 -8.45 21.52
CA GLY A 85 -2.15 -9.62 20.94
C GLY A 85 -2.75 -9.40 19.54
N PHE A 86 -2.59 -8.21 18.95
CA PHE A 86 -2.97 -7.98 17.56
C PHE A 86 -2.04 -8.77 16.62
N GLN A 87 -2.66 -9.53 15.73
CA GLN A 87 -1.95 -10.45 14.84
C GLN A 87 -1.47 -9.73 13.58
N ARG A 88 -0.42 -10.27 12.97
CA ARG A 88 0.09 -9.80 11.68
C ARG A 88 -0.97 -9.99 10.59
N PRO A 89 -1.11 -9.04 9.64
CA PRO A 89 -1.95 -9.25 8.47
C PRO A 89 -1.51 -10.49 7.69
N SER A 90 -2.47 -11.26 7.18
CA SER A 90 -2.17 -12.38 6.28
C SER A 90 -1.71 -11.87 4.92
N ILE A 91 -0.65 -12.46 4.37
CA ILE A 91 -0.09 -12.09 3.07
C ILE A 91 -0.59 -13.08 2.02
N TYR A 92 -1.29 -12.57 1.00
CA TYR A 92 -1.75 -13.35 -0.14
C TYR A 92 -0.88 -13.03 -1.36
N TYR A 93 -0.05 -13.98 -1.77
CA TYR A 93 0.81 -13.84 -2.94
C TYR A 93 0.02 -14.11 -4.24
N VAL A 94 0.18 -13.25 -5.22
CA VAL A 94 -0.43 -13.39 -6.55
C VAL A 94 0.62 -13.20 -7.62
N MET A 95 0.45 -13.89 -8.75
CA MET A 95 1.34 -13.79 -9.91
C MET A 95 0.54 -14.05 -11.18
N SER A 96 0.64 -13.18 -12.18
CA SER A 96 -0.03 -13.36 -13.47
C SER A 96 0.61 -14.53 -14.24
N ARG A 97 -0.15 -15.14 -15.16
CA ARG A 97 0.35 -16.25 -15.98
C ARG A 97 1.58 -15.86 -16.82
N PRO A 98 1.65 -14.68 -17.46
CA PRO A 98 2.85 -14.24 -18.18
C PRO A 98 4.07 -14.12 -17.26
N MET A 99 3.89 -13.54 -16.06
CA MET A 99 4.99 -13.41 -15.08
C MET A 99 5.51 -14.77 -14.62
N TRP A 100 4.62 -15.75 -14.42
CA TRP A 100 5.03 -17.12 -14.10
C TRP A 100 5.81 -17.79 -15.24
N GLN A 101 5.44 -17.54 -16.50
CA GLN A 101 6.19 -18.04 -17.66
C GLN A 101 7.59 -17.42 -17.73
N LEU A 102 7.70 -16.12 -17.49
CA LEU A 102 8.98 -15.41 -17.41
C LEU A 102 9.87 -15.99 -16.29
N MET A 103 9.30 -16.23 -15.10
CA MET A 103 10.04 -16.85 -13.99
C MET A 103 10.59 -18.24 -14.35
N LYS A 104 9.83 -19.05 -15.10
CA LYS A 104 10.32 -20.36 -15.59
C LYS A 104 11.43 -20.23 -16.64
N GLN A 105 11.39 -19.20 -17.47
CA GLN A 105 12.47 -18.91 -18.43
C GLN A 105 13.75 -18.52 -17.69
N ILE A 106 13.65 -17.62 -16.70
CA ILE A 106 14.78 -17.21 -15.86
C ILE A 106 15.39 -18.42 -15.13
N GLN A 107 14.54 -19.30 -14.58
CA GLN A 107 15.00 -20.51 -13.89
C GLN A 107 15.77 -21.47 -14.81
N SER A 108 15.41 -21.54 -16.10
CA SER A 108 15.98 -22.51 -17.05
C SER A 108 17.16 -21.96 -17.85
N HIS A 109 17.14 -20.66 -18.20
CA HIS A 109 18.12 -20.04 -19.11
C HIS A 109 18.92 -18.91 -18.46
N GLY A 110 18.70 -18.61 -17.18
CA GLY A 110 19.29 -17.46 -16.50
C GLY A 110 18.54 -16.16 -16.80
N PHE A 111 18.99 -15.06 -16.19
CA PHE A 111 18.38 -13.75 -16.45
C PHE A 111 18.62 -13.33 -17.92
N PRO A 112 17.60 -12.80 -18.61
CA PRO A 112 17.82 -12.17 -19.90
C PRO A 112 18.82 -11.01 -19.76
N PRO A 113 19.64 -10.73 -20.80
CA PRO A 113 20.51 -9.56 -20.79
C PRO A 113 19.69 -8.29 -20.58
N GLU A 114 20.23 -7.34 -19.82
CA GLU A 114 19.58 -6.05 -19.54
C GLU A 114 19.19 -5.38 -20.87
N VAL A 115 17.90 -5.13 -21.03
CA VAL A 115 17.39 -4.25 -22.09
C VAL A 115 17.58 -2.82 -21.58
N GLU A 116 18.23 -1.97 -22.36
CA GLU A 116 18.33 -0.52 -22.11
C GLU A 116 16.96 0.02 -21.68
N GLU A 117 16.92 0.87 -20.64
CA GLU A 117 15.71 1.43 -20.03
C GLU A 117 14.69 1.84 -21.11
N GLN A 118 13.66 1.01 -21.31
CA GLN A 118 12.51 1.38 -22.13
C GLN A 118 11.57 2.25 -21.31
N ASP A 119 11.06 3.31 -21.95
CA ASP A 119 10.15 4.31 -21.42
C ASP A 119 9.17 3.73 -20.38
N VAL A 120 9.06 4.44 -19.25
CA VAL A 120 8.25 4.08 -18.06
C VAL A 120 6.78 3.73 -18.41
N ASP A 121 6.31 4.12 -19.59
CA ASP A 121 4.99 3.82 -20.14
C ASP A 121 4.80 2.38 -20.66
N THR A 122 5.85 1.54 -20.67
CA THR A 122 5.78 0.14 -21.19
C THR A 122 5.86 -0.95 -20.13
N LEU A 123 5.86 -0.59 -18.84
CA LEU A 123 5.89 -1.59 -17.76
C LEU A 123 4.68 -2.55 -17.87
N PRO A 124 4.89 -3.88 -17.76
CA PRO A 124 3.79 -4.83 -17.80
C PRO A 124 2.79 -4.49 -16.69
N MET A 125 1.52 -4.40 -17.10
CA MET A 125 0.36 -4.08 -16.27
C MET A 125 0.44 -4.85 -14.95
N SER A 126 0.36 -4.12 -13.84
CA SER A 126 0.29 -4.73 -12.51
C SER A 126 -0.92 -5.68 -12.44
N CYS A 127 -0.80 -6.77 -11.68
CA CYS A 127 -1.90 -7.71 -11.43
C CYS A 127 -3.18 -7.04 -10.88
N ALA A 128 -3.08 -5.86 -10.27
CA ALA A 128 -4.22 -5.07 -9.85
C ALA A 128 -5.05 -4.53 -11.04
N GLN A 129 -4.38 -4.23 -12.16
CA GLN A 129 -4.99 -3.67 -13.35
C GLN A 129 -5.75 -4.74 -14.17
N GLU A 130 -5.28 -5.99 -14.14
CA GLU A 130 -6.02 -7.15 -14.69
C GLU A 130 -7.30 -7.46 -13.89
N CYS A 131 -7.39 -7.03 -12.63
CA CYS A 131 -8.58 -7.21 -11.77
C CYS A 131 -9.61 -6.06 -11.88
N GLY A 132 -9.44 -5.12 -12.83
CA GLY A 132 -10.39 -4.02 -13.04
C GLY A 132 -10.31 -2.89 -12.00
N MET A 133 -9.19 -2.78 -11.28
CA MET A 133 -8.93 -1.64 -10.40
C MET A 133 -8.22 -0.54 -11.20
N ASP A 134 -8.95 0.54 -11.49
CA ASP A 134 -8.41 1.70 -12.21
C ASP A 134 -7.55 2.59 -11.29
N ARG A 135 -6.34 2.95 -11.74
CA ARG A 135 -5.43 3.84 -11.00
C ARG A 135 -5.95 5.28 -10.95
N HIS A 136 -5.74 5.95 -9.82
CA HIS A 136 -5.77 7.41 -9.77
C HIS A 136 -4.48 7.98 -10.38
N GLN A 137 -4.63 8.96 -11.27
CA GLN A 137 -3.54 9.71 -11.87
C GLN A 137 -2.96 10.69 -10.85
N ALA A 138 -2.17 10.18 -9.90
CA ALA A 138 -1.25 10.97 -9.10
C ALA A 138 0.10 10.25 -9.18
N ALA A 139 0.97 10.81 -10.02
CA ALA A 139 2.25 10.26 -10.42
C ALA A 139 3.08 9.77 -9.23
N CYS A 140 3.67 8.59 -9.37
CA CYS A 140 4.92 8.26 -8.70
C CYS A 140 5.95 9.33 -9.11
N ALA A 141 6.12 10.36 -8.27
CA ALA A 141 7.29 11.20 -8.38
C ALA A 141 8.48 10.34 -7.95
N SER A 142 9.40 10.10 -8.89
CA SER A 142 10.71 9.51 -8.62
C SER A 142 11.36 10.29 -7.49
N THR A 143 11.50 9.67 -6.32
CA THR A 143 12.31 10.25 -5.25
C THR A 143 13.75 9.91 -5.59
N SER A 144 14.51 10.91 -6.05
CA SER A 144 15.96 10.81 -6.16
C SER A 144 16.52 10.61 -4.76
N ILE A 145 17.10 9.44 -4.50
CA ILE A 145 17.94 9.21 -3.32
C ILE A 145 19.22 10.01 -3.55
N ASN A 146 19.32 11.18 -2.94
CA ASN A 146 20.62 11.82 -2.76
C ASN A 146 21.32 11.08 -1.62
N VAL A 147 22.39 10.36 -1.97
CA VAL A 147 23.39 9.85 -1.01
C VAL A 147 24.25 11.01 -0.52
#